data_AF-A0A536GRJ9-F1
#
_entry.id   AF-A0A536GRJ9-F1
#
_cell.length_a   1.000
_cell.length_b   1.000
_cell.length_c   1.000
_cell.angle_alpha   90.00
_cell.angle_beta   90.00
_cell.angle_gamma   90.00
#
_symmetry.space_group_name_H-M   'P 1'
#
loop_
_entity.id
_entity.type
_entity.pdbx_description
1 polymer ?
#
loop_
_entity_poly.entity_id
_entity_poly.type
_entity_poly.pdbx_seq_one_letter_code
_entity_poly.pdbx_strand_id
1 'polypeptide(L)'
;MSKGFVVWFTGLSGAGKSTIANALSEELARRGRHAEVLDGDEVRTHLSKGLGFSKEDRDTNIRRIGYVARLVARSGGVAITAAISPYREVRDEVRAQTPSFVEVYMRCPVETLTERDTKGLYRKALAGEIANFTGVSDPYEEPLHPEVVCDTAHETPAESLAKIIDALERLGHLPKRVIERLPSGDELNALRAEARTLPRLDVGQRELSDLFMLASGGLAPLDSFMGAEDYEAVVSTGRLTNGHPFTIPIVLRAASAPTADRLALFVGDRPVGIIDITDAYGTDHEAEAHSVYGTDDDAHPGVRVLKGSGPWAIAGGVVALAKAASGFPEYDLTPAQVRAIKTERGWKTMVGFQTRNPVHRAHEYLQKVALETIDGLLLHPLVGETKSDDIPAAVRMSCYEELLRGYFPPERVLLATNPAWMRYAGPKEAVFHAIVRRNYGCSHFIVGRDHAGVGNYYDTYAAHRIFDEYAPDELGIEILRFEHTFYCEECGGMASSRTCPHPATSHRTLSGTAVRKLLDEGKELPPEFTRPEVAKVLRDAATKEEATA
;
A
#
# COMPACT_ATOMS: atom_id res chain seq x y z
N MET A 1 3.32 13.92 15.14
CA MET A 1 4.80 13.93 15.19
C MET A 1 5.26 12.63 14.58
N SER A 2 6.29 12.64 13.73
CA SER A 2 6.78 11.41 13.12
C SER A 2 7.50 10.57 14.18
N LYS A 3 7.12 9.30 14.35
CA LYS A 3 7.72 8.41 15.37
C LYS A 3 9.22 8.27 15.09
N GLY A 4 10.04 8.32 16.15
CA GLY A 4 11.47 8.02 16.04
C GLY A 4 11.72 6.52 16.00
N PHE A 5 12.88 6.13 15.48
CA PHE A 5 13.28 4.72 15.34
C PHE A 5 14.80 4.59 15.33
N VAL A 6 15.28 3.36 15.54
CA VAL A 6 16.71 3.02 15.54
C VAL A 6 16.99 2.02 14.43
N VAL A 7 18.00 2.31 13.61
CA VAL A 7 18.58 1.36 12.65
C VAL A 7 19.90 0.88 13.20
N TRP A 8 19.94 -0.39 13.60
CA TRP A 8 21.07 -1.01 14.26
C TRP A 8 21.87 -1.89 13.30
N PHE A 9 22.95 -1.34 12.74
CA PHE A 9 23.87 -2.15 11.94
C PHE A 9 24.78 -2.98 12.85
N THR A 10 24.82 -4.29 12.57
CA THR A 10 25.75 -5.25 13.19
C THR A 10 26.46 -6.06 12.11
N GLY A 11 27.71 -6.44 12.36
CA GLY A 11 28.51 -7.20 11.40
C GLY A 11 30.00 -7.09 11.66
N LEU A 12 30.78 -7.96 11.03
CA LEU A 12 32.23 -7.98 11.15
C LEU A 12 32.90 -6.68 10.67
N SER A 13 34.15 -6.46 11.09
CA SER A 13 34.93 -5.28 10.65
C SER A 13 35.08 -5.30 9.13
N GLY A 14 34.85 -4.17 8.45
CA GLY A 14 34.92 -4.12 6.99
C GLY A 14 33.68 -4.61 6.22
N ALA A 15 32.64 -5.14 6.90
CA ALA A 15 31.40 -5.60 6.25
C ALA A 15 30.49 -4.48 5.68
N GLY A 16 30.99 -3.25 5.54
CA GLY A 16 30.24 -2.16 4.87
C GLY A 16 29.30 -1.32 5.75
N LYS A 17 29.23 -1.55 7.07
CA LYS A 17 28.35 -0.81 8.00
C LYS A 17 28.37 0.71 7.82
N SER A 18 29.54 1.36 7.95
CA SER A 18 29.65 2.83 7.87
C SER A 18 29.29 3.35 6.47
N THR A 19 29.62 2.61 5.40
CA THR A 19 29.25 2.97 4.02
C THR A 19 27.74 3.07 3.86
N ILE A 20 27.01 2.05 4.32
CA ILE A 20 25.55 2.01 4.19
C ILE A 20 24.86 2.95 5.18
N ALA A 21 25.39 3.07 6.40
CA ALA A 21 24.87 4.02 7.39
C ALA A 21 24.88 5.47 6.87
N ASN A 22 25.94 5.88 6.17
CA ASN A 22 26.03 7.21 5.56
C ASN A 22 25.02 7.36 4.41
N ALA A 23 24.95 6.38 3.51
CA ALA A 23 24.01 6.43 2.39
C ALA A 23 22.55 6.46 2.88
N LEU A 24 22.23 5.73 3.96
CA LEU A 24 20.94 5.77 4.62
C LEU A 24 20.65 7.15 5.24
N SER A 25 21.62 7.77 5.90
CA SER A 25 21.47 9.11 6.47
C SER A 25 21.12 10.14 5.39
N GLU A 26 21.80 10.10 4.24
CA GLU A 26 21.51 10.97 3.09
C GLU A 26 20.10 10.75 2.53
N GLU A 27 19.67 9.50 2.39
CA GLU A 27 18.33 9.16 1.89
C GLU A 27 17.23 9.58 2.89
N LEU A 28 17.45 9.40 4.20
CA LEU A 28 16.55 9.90 5.23
C LEU A 28 16.44 11.43 5.16
N ALA A 29 17.55 12.15 5.00
CA ALA A 29 17.55 13.59 4.86
C ALA A 29 16.77 14.05 3.62
N ARG A 30 16.91 13.36 2.48
CA ARG A 30 16.09 13.58 1.27
C ARG A 30 14.60 13.38 1.52
N ARG A 31 14.23 12.50 2.46
CA ARG A 31 12.85 12.25 2.90
C ARG A 31 12.40 13.17 4.04
N GLY A 32 13.17 14.22 4.36
CA GLY A 32 12.85 15.17 5.43
C GLY A 32 13.02 14.59 6.83
N ARG A 33 13.79 13.52 7.00
CA ARG A 33 14.12 12.91 8.29
C ARG A 33 15.60 13.13 8.60
N HIS A 34 15.87 13.88 9.66
CA HIS A 34 17.24 13.98 10.18
C HIS A 34 17.58 12.73 10.99
N ALA A 35 18.77 12.18 10.74
CA ALA A 35 19.31 11.01 11.42
C ALA A 35 20.64 11.35 12.08
N GLU A 36 20.84 10.85 13.30
CA GLU A 36 22.10 10.93 14.02
C GLU A 36 22.86 9.61 13.84
N VAL A 37 24.07 9.66 13.30
CA VAL A 37 24.91 8.47 13.09
C VAL A 37 25.81 8.28 14.31
N LEU A 38 25.61 7.16 15.00
CA LEU A 38 26.42 6.73 16.14
C LEU A 38 27.43 5.68 15.65
N ASP A 39 28.55 6.14 15.09
CA ASP A 39 29.65 5.26 14.67
C ASP A 39 30.44 4.75 15.88
N GLY A 40 30.72 3.45 15.90
CA GLY A 40 31.40 2.82 17.03
C GLY A 40 32.81 3.36 17.29
N ASP A 41 33.54 3.80 16.26
CA ASP A 41 34.88 4.35 16.41
C ASP A 41 34.82 5.77 17.00
N GLU A 42 33.84 6.58 16.57
CA GLU A 42 33.61 7.93 17.10
C GLU A 42 33.08 7.93 18.54
N VAL A 43 32.12 7.07 18.86
CA VAL A 43 31.57 6.98 20.22
C VAL A 43 32.66 6.60 21.24
N ARG A 44 33.67 5.82 20.82
CA ARG A 44 34.81 5.44 21.66
C ARG A 44 35.74 6.59 22.04
N THR A 45 35.83 7.65 21.24
CA THR A 45 36.67 8.81 21.57
C THR A 45 36.01 9.71 22.63
N HIS A 46 34.68 9.64 22.77
CA HIS A 46 33.90 10.49 23.67
C HIS A 46 33.28 9.71 24.82
N LEU A 47 32.18 8.98 24.55
CA LEU A 47 31.34 8.35 25.58
C LEU A 47 31.94 7.06 26.15
N SER A 48 32.83 6.42 25.41
CA SER A 48 33.46 5.15 25.78
C SER A 48 34.98 5.26 25.95
N LYS A 49 35.47 6.47 26.20
CA LYS A 49 36.89 6.73 26.48
C LYS A 49 37.33 5.92 27.70
N GLY A 50 38.41 5.17 27.55
CA GLY A 50 38.99 4.31 28.60
C GLY A 50 38.54 2.84 28.56
N LEU A 51 37.57 2.47 27.72
CA LEU A 51 37.21 1.06 27.51
C LEU A 51 38.22 0.37 26.59
N GLY A 52 38.68 -0.82 27.00
CA GLY A 52 39.52 -1.71 26.20
C GLY A 52 38.72 -2.56 25.20
N PHE A 53 39.28 -3.71 24.82
CA PHE A 53 38.67 -4.65 23.86
C PHE A 53 38.26 -5.99 24.49
N SER A 54 38.18 -6.05 25.82
CA SER A 54 37.58 -7.19 26.54
C SER A 54 36.10 -7.35 26.18
N LYS A 55 35.53 -8.52 26.46
CA LYS A 55 34.09 -8.75 26.30
C LYS A 55 33.28 -7.73 27.11
N GLU A 56 33.63 -7.53 28.38
CA GLU A 56 32.94 -6.61 29.28
C GLU A 56 33.00 -5.15 28.79
N ASP A 57 34.15 -4.73 28.26
CA ASP A 57 34.32 -3.39 27.68
C ASP A 57 33.49 -3.21 26.40
N ARG A 58 33.44 -4.24 25.55
CA ARG A 58 32.62 -4.24 24.32
C ARG A 58 31.14 -4.18 24.67
N ASP A 59 30.70 -5.01 25.61
CA ASP A 59 29.32 -5.04 26.08
C ASP A 59 28.92 -3.66 26.65
N THR A 60 29.78 -3.07 27.47
CA THR A 60 29.58 -1.72 28.02
C THR A 60 29.50 -0.66 26.92
N ASN A 61 30.37 -0.72 25.91
CA ASN A 61 30.33 0.19 24.77
C ASN A 61 29.00 0.08 24.00
N ILE A 62 28.55 -1.14 23.72
CA ILE A 62 27.28 -1.39 23.03
C ILE A 62 26.08 -0.88 23.85
N ARG A 63 26.05 -1.11 25.16
CA ARG A 63 25.01 -0.55 26.05
C ARG A 63 24.97 0.97 26.02
N ARG A 64 26.14 1.64 25.99
CA ARG A 64 26.22 3.11 25.89
C ARG A 64 25.68 3.62 24.55
N ILE A 65 26.04 2.98 23.44
CA ILE A 65 25.50 3.30 22.11
C ILE A 65 23.97 3.12 22.12
N GLY A 66 23.48 1.98 22.63
CA GLY A 66 22.05 1.68 22.76
C GLY A 66 21.29 2.71 23.59
N TYR A 67 21.86 3.17 24.71
CA TYR A 67 21.26 4.22 25.53
C TYR A 67 21.07 5.53 24.74
N VAL A 68 22.08 5.98 24.01
CA VAL A 68 22.01 7.22 23.21
C VAL A 68 21.03 7.05 22.04
N ALA A 69 21.11 5.94 21.32
CA ALA A 69 20.20 5.63 20.21
C ALA A 69 18.73 5.69 20.67
N ARG A 70 18.45 5.11 21.84
CA ARG A 70 17.12 5.16 22.46
C ARG A 70 16.69 6.59 22.78
N LEU A 71 17.57 7.43 23.30
CA LEU A 71 17.23 8.84 23.61
C LEU A 71 16.86 9.62 22.35
N VAL A 72 17.61 9.44 21.27
CA VAL A 72 17.33 10.06 19.96
C VAL A 72 15.96 9.60 19.45
N ALA A 73 15.70 8.29 19.42
CA ALA A 73 14.44 7.74 18.94
C ALA A 73 13.24 8.18 19.79
N ARG A 74 13.38 8.20 21.13
CA ARG A 74 12.32 8.70 22.04
C ARG A 74 12.00 10.17 21.85
N SER A 75 12.94 10.95 21.34
CA SER A 75 12.76 12.37 21.02
C SER A 75 12.13 12.60 19.63
N GLY A 76 11.77 11.53 18.91
CA GLY A 76 11.21 11.58 17.56
C GLY A 76 12.27 11.58 16.44
N GLY A 77 13.55 11.57 16.79
CA GLY A 77 14.66 11.50 15.84
C GLY A 77 14.90 10.08 15.29
N VAL A 78 15.81 9.97 14.32
CA VAL A 78 16.30 8.67 13.84
C VAL A 78 17.73 8.47 14.34
N ALA A 79 18.02 7.33 14.96
CA ALA A 79 19.39 6.95 15.29
C ALA A 79 19.85 5.86 14.33
N ILE A 80 21.04 6.02 13.74
CA ILE A 80 21.69 4.99 12.95
C ILE A 80 22.94 4.57 13.70
N THR A 81 23.05 3.31 14.12
CA THR A 81 24.24 2.83 14.84
C THR A 81 25.08 1.97 13.92
N ALA A 82 26.37 2.28 13.80
CA ALA A 82 27.33 1.50 13.00
C ALA A 82 28.41 0.91 13.92
N ALA A 83 28.09 -0.22 14.58
CA ALA A 83 28.99 -0.91 15.51
C ALA A 83 29.15 -2.39 15.13
N ILE A 84 30.22 -3.04 15.58
CA ILE A 84 30.38 -4.48 15.37
C ILE A 84 29.33 -5.25 16.18
N SER A 85 29.11 -4.86 17.44
CA SER A 85 28.16 -5.47 18.38
C SER A 85 28.13 -7.01 18.34
N PRO A 86 29.24 -7.69 18.67
CA PRO A 86 29.44 -9.09 18.31
C PRO A 86 28.55 -10.10 19.03
N TYR A 87 28.13 -9.82 20.27
CA TYR A 87 27.39 -10.78 21.09
C TYR A 87 25.88 -10.53 21.00
N ARG A 88 25.08 -11.58 20.78
CA ARG A 88 23.62 -11.48 20.65
C ARG A 88 22.97 -10.94 21.91
N GLU A 89 23.39 -11.45 23.06
CA GLU A 89 22.80 -11.11 24.37
C GLU A 89 22.64 -9.59 24.56
N VAL A 90 23.67 -8.82 24.23
CA VAL A 90 23.64 -7.36 24.40
C VAL A 90 22.83 -6.66 23.30
N ARG A 91 22.82 -7.19 22.07
CA ARG A 91 21.93 -6.66 21.01
C ARG A 91 20.46 -6.87 21.39
N ASP A 92 20.13 -8.04 21.90
CA ASP A 92 18.77 -8.37 22.38
C ASP A 92 18.37 -7.53 23.60
N GLU A 93 19.31 -7.29 24.52
CA GLU A 93 19.13 -6.36 25.65
C GLU A 93 18.77 -4.95 25.16
N VAL A 94 19.54 -4.40 24.20
CA VAL A 94 19.31 -3.05 23.65
C VAL A 94 17.99 -3.00 22.87
N ARG A 95 17.70 -4.03 22.07
CA ARG A 95 16.46 -4.19 21.31
C ARG A 95 15.24 -4.16 22.24
N ALA A 96 15.25 -4.93 23.32
CA ALA A 96 14.15 -5.00 24.29
C ALA A 96 13.87 -3.66 24.97
N GLN A 97 14.87 -2.81 25.10
CA GLN A 97 14.75 -1.49 25.73
C GLN A 97 14.42 -0.35 24.75
N THR A 98 14.41 -0.63 23.44
CA THR A 98 14.31 0.39 22.39
C THR A 98 13.09 0.13 21.50
N PRO A 99 12.03 0.94 21.59
CA PRO A 99 10.90 0.81 20.68
C PRO A 99 11.31 1.20 19.26
N SER A 100 10.69 0.59 18.25
CA SER A 100 11.00 0.84 16.82
C SER A 100 12.47 0.56 16.47
N PHE A 101 12.95 -0.64 16.82
CA PHE A 101 14.33 -1.07 16.60
C PHE A 101 14.40 -1.99 15.38
N VAL A 102 15.28 -1.65 14.42
CA VAL A 102 15.48 -2.39 13.17
C VAL A 102 16.93 -2.88 13.13
N GLU A 103 17.15 -4.18 13.32
CA GLU A 103 18.48 -4.77 13.24
C GLU A 103 18.82 -5.11 11.78
N VAL A 104 19.93 -4.54 11.31
CA VAL A 104 20.48 -4.76 9.97
C VAL A 104 21.74 -5.60 10.10
N TYR A 105 21.67 -6.85 9.67
CA TYR A 105 22.81 -7.75 9.64
C TYR A 105 23.62 -7.54 8.35
N MET A 106 24.83 -6.98 8.50
CA MET A 106 25.83 -6.90 7.45
C MET A 106 26.59 -8.22 7.34
N ARG A 107 26.04 -9.15 6.56
CA ARG A 107 26.64 -10.45 6.31
C ARG A 107 27.78 -10.31 5.31
N CYS A 108 28.95 -10.81 5.70
CA CYS A 108 30.11 -10.93 4.82
C CYS A 108 31.06 -11.99 5.42
N PRO A 109 31.43 -13.04 4.67
CA PRO A 109 32.37 -14.05 5.16
C PRO A 109 33.73 -13.44 5.56
N VAL A 110 34.36 -14.00 6.61
CA VAL A 110 35.66 -13.55 7.11
C VAL A 110 36.73 -13.64 6.01
N GLU A 111 36.63 -14.65 5.15
CA GLU A 111 37.52 -14.87 4.00
C GLU A 111 37.48 -13.67 3.05
N THR A 112 36.29 -13.26 2.63
CA THR A 112 36.09 -12.08 1.77
C THR A 112 36.57 -10.80 2.46
N LEU A 113 36.35 -10.65 3.77
CA LEU A 113 36.82 -9.48 4.52
C LEU A 113 38.34 -9.44 4.66
N THR A 114 38.98 -10.61 4.79
CA THR A 114 40.43 -10.77 4.85
C THR A 114 41.08 -10.45 3.51
N GLU A 115 40.45 -10.79 2.39
CA GLU A 115 40.90 -10.40 1.06
C GLU A 115 40.81 -8.89 0.84
N ARG A 116 39.70 -8.27 1.27
CA ARG A 116 39.47 -6.82 1.16
C ARG A 116 40.43 -6.01 2.05
N ASP A 117 40.65 -6.48 3.28
CA ASP A 117 41.42 -5.88 4.38
C ASP A 117 41.57 -4.35 4.32
N THR A 118 40.46 -3.65 4.20
CA THR A 118 40.43 -2.20 3.88
C THR A 118 41.13 -1.33 4.92
N LYS A 119 41.27 -1.83 6.16
CA LYS A 119 41.95 -1.15 7.27
C LYS A 119 43.31 -1.80 7.63
N GLY A 120 43.73 -2.86 6.94
CA GLY A 120 44.95 -3.62 7.27
C GLY A 120 44.89 -4.34 8.62
N LEU A 121 43.68 -4.57 9.15
CA LEU A 121 43.44 -5.13 10.49
C LEU A 121 43.40 -6.66 10.46
N TYR A 122 42.88 -7.26 9.39
CA TYR A 122 42.78 -8.72 9.29
C TYR A 122 44.17 -9.35 9.17
N ARG A 123 45.07 -8.77 8.37
CA ARG A 123 46.46 -9.26 8.29
C ARG A 123 47.17 -9.23 9.64
N LYS A 124 47.01 -8.15 10.40
CA LYS A 124 47.60 -7.99 11.74
C LYS A 124 46.98 -8.95 12.76
N ALA A 125 45.66 -9.14 12.71
CA ALA A 125 44.96 -10.09 13.57
C ALA A 125 45.40 -11.53 13.31
N LEU A 126 45.51 -11.93 12.04
CA LEU A 126 45.99 -13.27 11.63
C LEU A 126 47.46 -13.50 11.98
N ALA A 127 48.28 -12.45 11.98
CA ALA A 127 49.66 -12.49 12.46
C ALA A 127 49.78 -12.52 14.01
N GLY A 128 48.66 -12.42 14.74
CA GLY A 128 48.64 -12.40 16.20
C GLY A 128 49.02 -11.06 16.83
N GLU A 129 49.16 -9.99 16.04
CA GLU A 129 49.51 -8.65 16.52
C GLU A 129 48.31 -7.93 17.19
N ILE A 130 47.08 -8.36 16.89
CA ILE A 130 45.85 -7.83 17.50
C ILE A 130 45.15 -8.96 18.25
N ALA A 131 45.18 -8.90 19.58
CA ALA A 131 44.46 -9.81 20.45
C ALA A 131 42.94 -9.54 20.41
N ASN A 132 42.13 -10.58 20.60
CA ASN A 132 40.67 -10.51 20.70
C ASN A 132 40.00 -9.80 19.51
N PHE A 133 40.45 -10.08 18.29
CA PHE A 133 39.87 -9.52 17.07
C PHE A 133 38.65 -10.33 16.66
N THR A 134 37.49 -9.68 16.61
CA THR A 134 36.21 -10.31 16.32
C THR A 134 36.20 -10.94 14.92
N GLY A 135 35.79 -12.21 14.83
CA GLY A 135 35.81 -13.02 13.62
C GLY A 135 37.13 -13.78 13.38
N VAL A 136 38.17 -13.55 14.20
CA VAL A 136 39.46 -14.25 14.13
C VAL A 136 39.80 -14.91 15.47
N SER A 137 40.01 -14.11 16.52
CA SER A 137 40.38 -14.57 17.87
C SER A 137 39.30 -14.32 18.93
N ASP A 138 38.19 -13.68 18.55
CA ASP A 138 36.99 -13.44 19.37
C ASP A 138 35.74 -13.74 18.52
N PRO A 139 34.67 -14.36 19.05
CA PRO A 139 33.53 -14.77 18.23
C PRO A 139 32.66 -13.59 17.77
N TYR A 140 31.99 -13.78 16.63
CA TYR A 140 30.85 -12.99 16.20
C TYR A 140 29.62 -13.88 16.18
N GLU A 141 28.61 -13.53 16.97
CA GLU A 141 27.35 -14.26 17.02
C GLU A 141 26.36 -13.60 16.07
N GLU A 142 26.08 -14.25 14.94
CA GLU A 142 25.11 -13.75 13.96
C GLU A 142 23.71 -13.59 14.57
N PRO A 143 22.96 -12.53 14.23
CA PRO A 143 21.59 -12.37 14.69
C PRO A 143 20.68 -13.46 14.12
N LEU A 144 19.75 -13.97 14.92
CA LEU A 144 18.84 -15.04 14.52
C LEU A 144 17.63 -14.51 13.72
N HIS A 145 17.15 -13.33 14.09
CA HIS A 145 15.96 -12.71 13.51
C HIS A 145 16.18 -11.22 13.21
N PRO A 146 17.19 -10.85 12.41
CA PRO A 146 17.36 -9.47 12.00
C PRO A 146 16.20 -9.05 11.08
N GLU A 147 15.76 -7.80 11.18
CA GLU A 147 14.75 -7.25 10.27
C GLU A 147 15.25 -7.15 8.82
N VAL A 148 16.57 -7.01 8.63
CA VAL A 148 17.23 -6.92 7.32
C VAL A 148 18.54 -7.69 7.31
N VAL A 149 18.81 -8.44 6.24
CA VAL A 149 20.12 -9.03 5.95
C VAL A 149 20.66 -8.44 4.65
N CYS A 150 21.87 -7.87 4.71
CA CYS A 150 22.62 -7.37 3.56
C CYS A 150 23.82 -8.28 3.33
N ASP A 151 23.80 -9.09 2.27
CA ASP A 151 24.93 -9.92 1.87
C ASP A 151 25.93 -9.13 1.03
N THR A 152 26.79 -8.39 1.72
CA THR A 152 27.78 -7.51 1.08
C THR A 152 28.92 -8.23 0.37
N ALA A 153 28.93 -9.56 0.34
CA ALA A 153 29.80 -10.33 -0.55
C ALA A 153 29.25 -10.34 -1.99
N HIS A 154 27.93 -10.26 -2.15
CA HIS A 154 27.24 -10.39 -3.44
C HIS A 154 26.42 -9.15 -3.83
N GLU A 155 26.15 -8.26 -2.88
CA GLU A 155 25.37 -7.03 -3.08
C GLU A 155 26.26 -5.79 -3.23
N THR A 156 25.84 -4.87 -4.08
CA THR A 156 26.32 -3.49 -4.14
C THR A 156 25.76 -2.65 -2.98
N PRO A 157 26.40 -1.52 -2.62
CA PRO A 157 25.87 -0.63 -1.59
C PRO A 157 24.45 -0.12 -1.88
N ALA A 158 24.10 0.06 -3.16
CA ALA A 158 22.78 0.51 -3.59
C ALA A 158 21.71 -0.55 -3.34
N GLU A 159 21.99 -1.82 -3.65
CA GLU A 159 21.07 -2.95 -3.40
C GLU A 159 20.83 -3.14 -1.90
N SER A 160 21.88 -3.13 -1.09
CA SER A 160 21.75 -3.24 0.36
C SER A 160 21.00 -2.05 0.98
N LEU A 161 21.24 -0.82 0.50
CA LEU A 161 20.47 0.36 0.92
C LEU A 161 18.99 0.21 0.56
N ALA A 162 18.67 -0.26 -0.64
CA ALA A 162 17.30 -0.48 -1.08
C ALA A 162 16.55 -1.46 -0.17
N LYS A 163 17.19 -2.58 0.24
CA LYS A 163 16.62 -3.53 1.21
C LYS A 163 16.29 -2.88 2.55
N ILE A 164 17.17 -2.00 3.04
CA ILE A 164 16.94 -1.30 4.31
C ILE A 164 15.79 -0.31 4.19
N ILE A 165 15.75 0.48 3.11
CA ILE A 165 14.66 1.41 2.85
C ILE A 165 13.32 0.68 2.74
N ASP A 166 13.26 -0.43 2.01
CA ASP A 166 12.04 -1.22 1.88
C ASP A 166 11.58 -1.78 3.23
N ALA A 167 12.50 -2.28 4.06
CA ALA A 167 12.17 -2.71 5.41
C ALA A 167 11.69 -1.56 6.31
N LEU A 168 12.28 -0.37 6.22
CA LEU A 168 11.82 0.81 6.95
C LEU A 168 10.45 1.28 6.47
N GLU A 169 10.14 1.16 5.17
CA GLU A 169 8.82 1.43 4.61
C GLU A 169 7.79 0.41 5.11
N ARG A 170 8.14 -0.89 5.10
CA ARG A 170 7.31 -2.00 5.56
C ARG A 170 6.98 -1.93 7.05
N LEU A 171 7.95 -1.53 7.86
CA LEU A 171 7.78 -1.37 9.31
C LEU A 171 7.11 -0.03 9.69
N GLY A 172 6.70 0.78 8.70
CA GLY A 172 6.03 2.06 8.92
C GLY A 172 6.95 3.16 9.48
N HIS A 173 8.27 2.96 9.44
CA HIS A 173 9.26 3.95 9.84
C HIS A 173 9.48 5.03 8.79
N LEU A 174 9.28 4.69 7.51
CA LEU A 174 9.29 5.62 6.38
C LEU A 174 8.00 5.51 5.57
N PRO A 175 7.51 6.63 5.00
CA PRO A 175 6.49 6.55 3.98
C PRO A 175 7.10 5.94 2.71
N LYS A 176 6.41 4.97 2.09
CA LYS A 176 6.82 4.42 0.80
C LYS A 176 6.83 5.51 -0.27
N ARG A 177 7.96 5.67 -0.96
CA ARG A 177 8.05 6.62 -2.07
C ARG A 177 7.37 6.02 -3.29
N VAL A 178 6.20 6.56 -3.61
CA VAL A 178 5.54 6.33 -4.90
C VAL A 178 6.30 7.11 -5.96
N ILE A 179 6.98 6.42 -6.87
CA ILE A 179 7.59 7.02 -8.05
C ILE A 179 6.56 6.94 -9.17
N GLU A 180 6.03 8.08 -9.59
CA GLU A 180 5.10 8.12 -10.71
C GLU A 180 5.84 7.95 -12.03
N ARG A 181 5.44 6.96 -12.82
CA ARG A 181 5.91 6.71 -14.20
C ARG A 181 4.89 7.22 -15.20
N LEU A 182 4.51 8.47 -15.02
CA LEU A 182 3.49 9.21 -15.77
C LEU A 182 4.16 10.35 -16.56
N PRO A 183 4.79 10.08 -17.72
CA PRO A 183 5.49 11.09 -18.51
C PRO A 183 4.54 12.20 -18.97
N SER A 184 5.08 13.40 -19.16
CA SER A 184 4.34 14.57 -19.63
C SER A 184 5.14 15.38 -20.67
N GLY A 185 4.49 16.32 -21.35
CA GLY A 185 5.14 17.19 -22.32
C GLY A 185 5.89 16.44 -23.43
N ASP A 186 7.13 16.85 -23.70
CA ASP A 186 7.96 16.29 -24.77
C ASP A 186 8.35 14.83 -24.53
N GLU A 187 8.55 14.43 -23.27
CA GLU A 187 8.84 13.04 -22.91
C GLU A 187 7.67 12.11 -23.29
N LEU A 188 6.44 12.52 -22.96
CA LEU A 188 5.24 11.76 -23.33
C LEU A 188 5.09 11.66 -24.86
N ASN A 189 5.39 12.72 -25.59
CA ASN A 189 5.32 12.72 -27.04
C ASN A 189 6.38 11.79 -27.67
N ALA A 190 7.61 11.80 -27.13
CA ALA A 190 8.69 10.91 -27.55
C ALA A 190 8.33 9.44 -27.29
N LEU A 191 7.88 9.11 -26.08
CA LEU A 191 7.47 7.75 -25.72
C LEU A 191 6.26 7.26 -26.53
N ARG A 192 5.33 8.15 -26.91
CA ARG A 192 4.23 7.79 -27.83
C ARG A 192 4.70 7.55 -29.26
N ALA A 193 5.77 8.22 -29.70
CA ALA A 193 6.36 7.95 -31.01
C ALA A 193 7.10 6.61 -30.99
N GLU A 194 7.88 6.35 -29.95
CA GLU A 194 8.55 5.07 -29.70
C GLU A 194 7.57 3.91 -29.57
N ALA A 195 6.46 4.07 -28.82
CA ALA A 195 5.45 3.03 -28.65
C ALA A 195 4.88 2.53 -30.00
N ARG A 196 4.86 3.38 -31.04
CA ARG A 196 4.39 2.98 -32.38
C ARG A 196 5.42 2.15 -33.16
N THR A 197 6.67 2.11 -32.72
CA THR A 197 7.72 1.28 -33.33
C THR A 197 7.95 -0.04 -32.59
N LEU A 198 7.45 -0.16 -31.36
CA LEU A 198 7.53 -1.38 -30.56
C LEU A 198 6.50 -2.43 -31.00
N PRO A 199 6.74 -3.73 -30.72
CA PRO A 199 5.72 -4.75 -30.90
C PRO A 199 4.47 -4.42 -30.08
N ARG A 200 3.30 -4.58 -30.71
CA ARG A 200 1.99 -4.18 -30.19
C ARG A 200 1.32 -5.32 -29.43
N LEU A 201 0.76 -4.98 -28.27
CA LEU A 201 -0.22 -5.80 -27.55
C LEU A 201 -1.50 -4.99 -27.35
N ASP A 202 -2.62 -5.51 -27.86
CA ASP A 202 -3.93 -4.91 -27.66
C ASP A 202 -4.48 -5.24 -26.28
N VAL A 203 -4.96 -4.21 -25.58
CA VAL A 203 -5.46 -4.30 -24.21
C VAL A 203 -6.82 -3.62 -24.05
N GLY A 204 -7.54 -3.97 -23.00
CA GLY A 204 -8.82 -3.36 -22.63
C GLY A 204 -8.69 -2.21 -21.65
N GLN A 205 -9.85 -1.71 -21.19
CA GLN A 205 -9.92 -0.64 -20.19
C GLN A 205 -9.45 -1.09 -18.79
N ARG A 206 -9.58 -2.39 -18.48
CA ARG A 206 -9.17 -2.95 -17.18
C ARG A 206 -7.66 -3.02 -17.06
N GLU A 207 -6.99 -3.50 -18.11
CA GLU A 207 -5.53 -3.51 -18.19
C GLU A 207 -4.97 -2.08 -18.20
N LEU A 208 -5.62 -1.14 -18.89
CA LEU A 208 -5.27 0.29 -18.81
C LEU A 208 -5.40 0.84 -17.38
N SER A 209 -6.43 0.43 -16.66
CA SER A 209 -6.66 0.83 -15.27
C SER A 209 -5.57 0.30 -14.36
N ASP A 210 -5.23 -0.99 -14.47
CA ASP A 210 -4.16 -1.63 -13.69
C ASP A 210 -2.78 -1.03 -14.04
N LEU A 211 -2.50 -0.79 -15.33
CA LEU A 211 -1.31 -0.10 -15.82
C LEU A 211 -1.16 1.29 -15.17
N PHE A 212 -2.23 2.10 -15.20
CA PHE A 212 -2.20 3.44 -14.60
C PHE A 212 -2.04 3.38 -13.08
N MET A 213 -2.68 2.41 -12.43
CA MET A 213 -2.60 2.20 -10.98
C MET A 213 -1.19 1.77 -10.52
N LEU A 214 -0.49 0.95 -11.31
CA LEU A 214 0.92 0.64 -11.12
C LEU A 214 1.79 1.88 -11.33
N ALA A 215 1.63 2.56 -12.47
CA ALA A 215 2.46 3.71 -12.84
C ALA A 215 2.24 4.94 -11.94
N SER A 216 1.06 5.14 -11.39
CA SER A 216 0.75 6.22 -10.43
C SER A 216 1.07 5.84 -8.99
N GLY A 217 1.48 4.58 -8.74
CA GLY A 217 1.73 3.99 -7.42
C GLY A 217 0.50 3.84 -6.53
N GLY A 218 -0.70 3.79 -7.12
CA GLY A 218 -1.92 3.37 -6.44
C GLY A 218 -1.81 1.95 -5.87
N LEU A 219 -0.92 1.11 -6.41
CA LEU A 219 -0.71 -0.29 -6.02
C LEU A 219 0.61 -0.56 -5.27
N ALA A 220 1.34 0.48 -4.85
CA ALA A 220 2.57 0.30 -4.06
C ALA A 220 2.33 -0.68 -2.86
N PRO A 221 3.26 -1.60 -2.55
CA PRO A 221 4.63 -1.65 -3.03
C PRO A 221 4.83 -2.16 -4.46
N LEU A 222 3.79 -2.71 -5.09
CA LEU A 222 3.84 -3.18 -6.45
C LEU A 222 3.91 -2.01 -7.43
N ASP A 223 4.92 -2.00 -8.28
CA ASP A 223 5.18 -0.96 -9.29
C ASP A 223 5.37 -1.54 -10.71
N SER A 224 5.13 -2.83 -10.88
CA SER A 224 5.24 -3.61 -12.10
C SER A 224 4.09 -4.62 -12.19
N PHE A 225 3.83 -5.17 -13.39
CA PHE A 225 3.02 -6.38 -13.44
C PHE A 225 3.78 -7.53 -12.80
N MET A 226 3.10 -8.32 -11.96
CA MET A 226 3.73 -9.29 -11.06
C MET A 226 4.53 -10.37 -11.82
N GLY A 227 5.72 -10.69 -11.31
CA GLY A 227 6.48 -11.89 -11.68
C GLY A 227 5.85 -13.17 -11.13
N ALA A 228 6.33 -14.33 -11.61
CA ALA A 228 5.78 -15.64 -11.24
C ALA A 228 5.78 -15.88 -9.72
N GLU A 229 6.88 -15.56 -9.04
CA GLU A 229 7.02 -15.79 -7.60
C GLU A 229 6.01 -14.95 -6.77
N ASP A 230 5.83 -13.67 -7.11
CA ASP A 230 4.84 -12.81 -6.45
C ASP A 230 3.40 -13.23 -6.78
N TYR A 231 3.13 -13.66 -8.01
CA TYR A 231 1.83 -14.22 -8.39
C TYR A 231 1.50 -15.46 -7.55
N GLU A 232 2.41 -16.43 -7.48
CA GLU A 232 2.23 -17.65 -6.70
C GLU A 232 2.09 -17.35 -5.21
N ALA A 233 2.88 -16.44 -4.66
CA ALA A 233 2.78 -16.00 -3.27
C ALA A 233 1.43 -15.35 -2.97
N VAL A 234 0.92 -14.49 -3.86
CA VAL A 234 -0.38 -13.82 -3.70
C VAL A 234 -1.52 -14.81 -3.79
N VAL A 235 -1.50 -15.74 -4.76
CA VAL A 235 -2.53 -16.78 -4.90
C VAL A 235 -2.51 -17.74 -3.71
N SER A 236 -1.34 -18.11 -3.19
CA SER A 236 -1.24 -19.08 -2.08
C SER A 236 -1.48 -18.48 -0.70
N THR A 237 -0.99 -17.26 -0.44
CA THR A 237 -0.95 -16.68 0.91
C THR A 237 -1.63 -15.31 1.03
N GLY A 238 -2.00 -14.67 -0.08
CA GLY A 238 -2.48 -13.28 -0.07
C GLY A 238 -1.39 -12.27 0.31
N ARG A 239 -0.12 -12.58 0.00
CA ARG A 239 1.06 -11.77 0.29
C ARG A 239 2.03 -11.81 -0.88
N LEU A 240 2.79 -10.75 -1.06
CA LEU A 240 3.96 -10.75 -1.94
C LEU A 240 5.09 -11.59 -1.31
N THR A 241 6.10 -11.94 -2.11
CA THR A 241 7.28 -12.72 -1.67
C THR A 241 8.05 -12.08 -0.51
N ASN A 242 8.04 -10.75 -0.43
CA ASN A 242 8.62 -9.97 0.68
C ASN A 242 7.70 -9.88 1.93
N GLY A 243 6.58 -10.60 1.94
CA GLY A 243 5.63 -10.68 3.04
C GLY A 243 4.58 -9.58 3.09
N HIS A 244 4.65 -8.56 2.22
CA HIS A 244 3.66 -7.49 2.20
C HIS A 244 2.25 -8.01 1.87
N PRO A 245 1.21 -7.60 2.62
CA PRO A 245 -0.18 -7.92 2.27
C PRO A 245 -0.53 -7.47 0.84
N PHE A 246 -1.01 -8.41 0.04
CA PHE A 246 -1.55 -8.14 -1.30
C PHE A 246 -2.42 -9.32 -1.73
N THR A 247 -3.72 -9.09 -1.88
CA THR A 247 -4.71 -10.18 -1.89
C THR A 247 -5.24 -10.56 -3.28
N ILE A 248 -4.85 -9.82 -4.31
CA ILE A 248 -5.36 -9.98 -5.68
C ILE A 248 -4.18 -9.85 -6.64
N PRO A 249 -3.94 -10.82 -7.54
CA PRO A 249 -2.90 -10.69 -8.54
C PRO A 249 -3.12 -9.51 -9.50
N ILE A 250 -2.05 -8.80 -9.85
CA ILE A 250 -2.05 -7.73 -10.85
C ILE A 250 -1.10 -8.15 -11.96
N VAL A 251 -1.67 -8.75 -13.00
CA VAL A 251 -0.94 -9.38 -14.10
C VAL A 251 -1.49 -8.92 -15.44
N LEU A 252 -0.60 -8.75 -16.42
CA LEU A 252 -0.98 -8.45 -17.80
C LEU A 252 -1.18 -9.76 -18.55
N ARG A 253 -2.43 -10.06 -18.90
CA ARG A 253 -2.82 -11.34 -19.51
C ARG A 253 -2.58 -11.34 -21.02
N ALA A 254 -2.07 -12.44 -21.57
CA ALA A 254 -1.83 -12.62 -23.00
C ALA A 254 -2.16 -14.04 -23.48
N ALA A 255 -2.51 -14.18 -24.76
CA ALA A 255 -2.80 -15.47 -25.38
C ALA A 255 -1.56 -16.38 -25.50
N SER A 256 -0.37 -15.77 -25.63
CA SER A 256 0.92 -16.45 -25.77
C SER A 256 2.02 -15.66 -25.08
N ALA A 257 3.11 -16.33 -24.69
CA ALA A 257 4.32 -15.66 -24.22
C ALA A 257 4.86 -14.69 -25.28
N PRO A 258 5.19 -13.43 -24.93
CA PRO A 258 5.87 -12.52 -25.83
C PRO A 258 7.31 -12.96 -26.08
N THR A 259 7.83 -12.67 -27.27
CA THR A 259 9.22 -12.94 -27.66
C THR A 259 10.12 -11.71 -27.57
N ALA A 260 9.54 -10.53 -27.38
CA ALA A 260 10.26 -9.28 -27.26
C ALA A 260 10.45 -8.91 -25.79
N ASP A 261 11.56 -8.24 -25.49
CA ASP A 261 11.85 -7.74 -24.14
C ASP A 261 11.07 -6.45 -23.81
N ARG A 262 10.38 -5.88 -24.80
CA ARG A 262 9.64 -4.62 -24.65
C ARG A 262 8.42 -4.59 -25.55
N LEU A 263 7.27 -4.19 -25.01
CA LEU A 263 6.02 -4.06 -25.76
C LEU A 263 5.38 -2.69 -25.56
N ALA A 264 4.61 -2.26 -26.55
CA ALA A 264 3.68 -1.17 -26.41
C ALA A 264 2.24 -1.69 -26.29
N LEU A 265 1.51 -1.15 -25.33
CA LEU A 265 0.12 -1.47 -25.06
C LEU A 265 -0.80 -0.50 -25.80
N PHE A 266 -1.84 -1.01 -26.44
CA PHE A 266 -2.77 -0.21 -27.26
C PHE A 266 -4.22 -0.42 -26.85
N VAL A 267 -4.98 0.67 -26.84
CA VAL A 267 -6.46 0.65 -26.82
C VAL A 267 -6.93 1.27 -28.13
N GLY A 268 -7.46 0.46 -29.05
CA GLY A 268 -7.66 0.88 -30.43
C GLY A 268 -6.33 1.30 -31.06
N ASP A 269 -6.25 2.48 -31.69
CA ASP A 269 -5.01 2.99 -32.28
C ASP A 269 -4.17 3.87 -31.33
N ARG A 270 -4.61 4.00 -30.07
CA ARG A 270 -3.95 4.85 -29.09
C ARG A 270 -2.92 4.03 -28.30
N PRO A 271 -1.63 4.41 -28.33
CA PRO A 271 -0.66 3.85 -27.39
C PRO A 271 -0.98 4.33 -25.97
N VAL A 272 -1.13 3.39 -25.05
CA VAL A 272 -1.53 3.66 -23.67
C VAL A 272 -0.45 3.31 -22.65
N GLY A 273 0.52 2.47 -23.00
CA GLY A 273 1.62 2.11 -22.11
C GLY A 273 2.79 1.47 -22.83
N ILE A 274 3.92 1.40 -22.12
CA ILE A 274 5.07 0.59 -22.50
C ILE A 274 5.39 -0.33 -21.31
N ILE A 275 5.74 -1.57 -21.61
CA ILE A 275 6.21 -2.55 -20.63
C ILE A 275 7.60 -3.02 -21.01
N ASP A 276 8.52 -2.96 -20.04
CA ASP A 276 9.84 -3.59 -20.09
C ASP A 276 9.71 -4.97 -19.45
N ILE A 277 9.69 -6.01 -20.28
CA ILE A 277 9.35 -7.37 -19.86
C ILE A 277 10.53 -7.98 -19.12
N THR A 278 10.24 -8.53 -17.93
CA THR A 278 11.21 -9.27 -17.14
C THR A 278 10.96 -10.77 -17.18
N ASP A 279 9.70 -11.18 -17.35
CA ASP A 279 9.30 -12.59 -17.38
C ASP A 279 7.93 -12.78 -18.05
N ALA A 280 7.65 -13.99 -18.51
CA ALA A 280 6.34 -14.42 -18.95
C ALA A 280 6.10 -15.88 -18.54
N TYR A 281 4.97 -16.14 -17.86
CA TYR A 281 4.70 -17.43 -17.23
C TYR A 281 3.25 -17.88 -17.44
N GLY A 282 3.04 -19.19 -17.41
CA GLY A 282 1.71 -19.79 -17.42
C GLY A 282 1.04 -19.62 -16.05
N THR A 283 -0.28 -19.56 -16.05
CA THR A 283 -1.06 -19.33 -14.83
C THR A 283 -2.19 -20.34 -14.68
N ASP A 284 -2.56 -20.55 -13.43
CA ASP A 284 -3.68 -21.42 -13.06
C ASP A 284 -4.90 -20.57 -12.68
N HIS A 285 -5.81 -20.41 -13.64
CA HIS A 285 -7.05 -19.67 -13.45
C HIS A 285 -8.00 -20.33 -12.43
N GLU A 286 -7.95 -21.65 -12.25
CA GLU A 286 -8.81 -22.34 -11.29
C GLU A 286 -8.33 -22.09 -9.87
N ALA A 287 -7.02 -22.24 -9.63
CA ALA A 287 -6.40 -21.91 -8.35
C ALA A 287 -6.58 -20.43 -7.99
N GLU A 288 -6.37 -19.52 -8.94
CA GLU A 288 -6.61 -18.08 -8.72
C GLU A 288 -8.09 -17.80 -8.43
N ALA A 289 -9.03 -18.46 -9.15
CA ALA A 289 -10.45 -18.23 -8.93
C ALA A 289 -10.87 -18.59 -7.51
N HIS A 290 -10.47 -19.77 -7.03
CA HIS A 290 -10.76 -20.20 -5.67
C HIS A 290 -10.07 -19.33 -4.61
N SER A 291 -8.82 -18.91 -4.83
CA SER A 291 -8.09 -18.07 -3.87
C SER A 291 -8.68 -16.66 -3.75
N VAL A 292 -8.98 -16.02 -4.89
CA VAL A 292 -9.39 -14.62 -4.93
C VAL A 292 -10.89 -14.47 -4.69
N TYR A 293 -11.72 -15.30 -5.36
CA TYR A 293 -13.17 -15.16 -5.33
C TYR A 293 -13.87 -16.15 -4.41
N GLY A 294 -13.18 -17.20 -3.94
CA GLY A 294 -13.78 -18.27 -3.15
C GLY A 294 -14.66 -19.22 -3.95
N THR A 295 -14.68 -19.09 -5.29
CA THR A 295 -15.55 -19.84 -6.20
C THR A 295 -14.95 -19.85 -7.61
N ASP A 296 -15.27 -20.88 -8.39
CA ASP A 296 -14.97 -21.01 -9.82
C ASP A 296 -16.24 -20.85 -10.68
N ASP A 297 -17.36 -20.37 -10.12
CA ASP A 297 -18.62 -20.18 -10.83
C ASP A 297 -18.57 -19.07 -11.91
N ASP A 298 -18.88 -19.41 -13.15
CA ASP A 298 -18.92 -18.49 -14.32
C ASP A 298 -20.00 -17.40 -14.20
N ALA A 299 -20.98 -17.57 -13.31
CA ALA A 299 -21.93 -16.53 -12.97
C ALA A 299 -21.27 -15.39 -12.15
N HIS A 300 -20.18 -15.67 -11.43
CA HIS A 300 -19.41 -14.65 -10.73
C HIS A 300 -18.69 -13.75 -11.76
N PRO A 301 -18.90 -12.42 -11.71
CA PRO A 301 -18.36 -11.49 -12.72
C PRO A 301 -16.84 -11.53 -12.80
N GLY A 302 -16.14 -11.51 -11.66
CA GLY A 302 -14.67 -11.56 -11.64
C GLY A 302 -14.10 -12.89 -12.12
N VAL A 303 -14.80 -14.01 -11.88
CA VAL A 303 -14.37 -15.34 -12.35
C VAL A 303 -14.52 -15.43 -13.87
N ARG A 304 -15.62 -14.92 -14.42
CA ARG A 304 -15.83 -14.86 -15.86
C ARG A 304 -14.75 -14.05 -16.57
N VAL A 305 -14.34 -12.93 -15.98
CA VAL A 305 -13.24 -12.11 -16.50
C VAL A 305 -11.92 -12.90 -16.47
N LEU A 306 -11.61 -13.54 -15.35
CA LEU A 306 -10.41 -14.35 -15.19
C LEU A 306 -10.34 -15.50 -16.21
N LYS A 307 -11.39 -16.32 -16.29
CA LYS A 307 -11.46 -17.46 -17.22
C LYS A 307 -11.50 -17.04 -18.69
N GLY A 308 -12.02 -15.85 -18.98
CA GLY A 308 -12.00 -15.27 -20.33
C GLY A 308 -10.67 -14.65 -20.73
N SER A 309 -9.69 -14.58 -19.83
CA SER A 309 -8.37 -13.98 -20.08
C SER A 309 -7.37 -15.01 -20.65
N GLY A 310 -6.25 -14.52 -21.18
CA GLY A 310 -5.20 -15.38 -21.74
C GLY A 310 -4.42 -16.15 -20.66
N PRO A 311 -3.92 -17.37 -20.97
CA PRO A 311 -3.29 -18.24 -19.98
C PRO A 311 -1.90 -17.79 -19.53
N TRP A 312 -1.28 -16.85 -20.26
CA TRP A 312 0.02 -16.27 -19.94
C TRP A 312 -0.14 -14.96 -19.17
N ALA A 313 0.71 -14.77 -18.17
CA ALA A 313 0.95 -13.50 -17.51
C ALA A 313 2.29 -12.93 -17.99
N ILE A 314 2.32 -11.62 -18.24
CA ILE A 314 3.53 -10.87 -18.60
C ILE A 314 3.93 -10.01 -17.39
N ALA A 315 5.14 -10.21 -16.89
CA ALA A 315 5.74 -9.43 -15.82
C ALA A 315 6.64 -8.34 -16.40
N GLY A 316 6.68 -7.18 -15.76
CA GLY A 316 7.57 -6.13 -16.23
C GLY A 316 7.28 -4.75 -15.69
N GLY A 317 8.31 -3.90 -15.74
CA GLY A 317 8.23 -2.49 -15.39
C GLY A 317 7.33 -1.74 -16.36
N VAL A 318 6.52 -0.81 -15.85
CA VAL A 318 5.52 -0.12 -16.65
C VAL A 318 5.75 1.38 -16.76
N VAL A 319 5.40 1.95 -17.91
CA VAL A 319 5.22 3.38 -18.13
C VAL A 319 3.81 3.61 -18.69
N ALA A 320 3.00 4.46 -18.05
CA ALA A 320 1.64 4.74 -18.52
C ALA A 320 1.60 6.03 -19.36
N LEU A 321 1.23 5.89 -20.63
CA LEU A 321 1.11 7.00 -21.60
C LEU A 321 -0.32 7.57 -21.67
N ALA A 322 -1.25 6.91 -20.99
CA ALA A 322 -2.65 7.30 -20.86
C ALA A 322 -3.24 6.78 -19.55
N LYS A 323 -4.40 7.33 -19.19
CA LYS A 323 -5.29 6.83 -18.13
C LYS A 323 -6.66 6.56 -18.74
N ALA A 324 -7.44 5.65 -18.13
CA ALA A 324 -8.84 5.45 -18.52
C ALA A 324 -9.60 6.77 -18.35
N ALA A 325 -10.48 7.09 -19.31
CA ALA A 325 -11.26 8.32 -19.24
C ALA A 325 -12.36 8.15 -18.20
N SER A 326 -12.28 8.89 -17.08
CA SER A 326 -13.36 8.92 -16.09
C SER A 326 -14.58 9.72 -16.56
N GLY A 327 -14.38 10.63 -17.51
CA GLY A 327 -15.34 11.67 -17.87
C GLY A 327 -15.27 12.91 -16.96
N PHE A 328 -14.44 12.88 -15.92
CA PHE A 328 -14.33 13.91 -14.89
C PHE A 328 -12.85 14.19 -14.54
N PRO A 329 -12.07 14.76 -15.49
CA PRO A 329 -10.62 14.91 -15.36
C PRO A 329 -10.18 15.72 -14.14
N GLU A 330 -11.01 16.65 -13.66
CA GLU A 330 -10.78 17.47 -12.47
C GLU A 330 -10.76 16.67 -11.16
N TYR A 331 -11.36 15.48 -11.15
CA TYR A 331 -11.38 14.57 -10.00
C TYR A 331 -10.37 13.43 -10.12
N ASP A 332 -9.67 13.30 -11.25
CA ASP A 332 -8.70 12.23 -11.49
C ASP A 332 -7.34 12.55 -10.85
N LEU A 333 -7.31 12.51 -9.52
CA LEU A 333 -6.13 12.80 -8.73
C LEU A 333 -5.27 11.54 -8.54
N THR A 334 -3.96 11.70 -8.69
CA THR A 334 -3.00 10.64 -8.38
C THR A 334 -2.78 10.52 -6.86
N PRO A 335 -2.18 9.41 -6.37
CA PRO A 335 -1.77 9.30 -4.98
C PRO A 335 -0.89 10.46 -4.50
N ALA A 336 0.05 10.93 -5.34
CA ALA A 336 0.92 12.06 -4.99
C ALA A 336 0.13 13.36 -4.83
N GLN A 337 -0.81 13.64 -5.74
CA GLN A 337 -1.65 14.83 -5.69
C GLN A 337 -2.57 14.83 -4.47
N VAL A 338 -3.22 13.70 -4.16
CA VAL A 338 -4.08 13.59 -2.96
C VAL A 338 -3.27 13.78 -1.68
N ARG A 339 -2.05 13.22 -1.59
CA ARG A 339 -1.14 13.45 -0.45
C ARG A 339 -0.69 14.91 -0.33
N ALA A 340 -0.46 15.59 -1.45
CA ALA A 340 -0.12 17.01 -1.46
C ALA A 340 -1.29 17.84 -0.92
N ILE A 341 -2.53 17.60 -1.37
CA ILE A 341 -3.73 18.27 -0.87
C ILE A 341 -3.93 18.00 0.63
N LYS A 342 -3.75 16.75 1.08
CA LYS A 342 -3.79 16.38 2.51
C LYS A 342 -2.80 17.22 3.33
N THR A 343 -1.59 17.40 2.81
CA THR A 343 -0.53 18.16 3.46
C THR A 343 -0.83 19.66 3.49
N GLU A 344 -1.26 20.22 2.36
CA GLU A 344 -1.67 21.63 2.21
C GLU A 344 -2.80 21.98 3.18
N ARG A 345 -3.79 21.09 3.33
CA ARG A 345 -4.90 21.25 4.26
C ARG A 345 -4.53 20.99 5.73
N GLY A 346 -3.29 20.61 6.02
CA GLY A 346 -2.83 20.32 7.38
C GLY A 346 -3.46 19.08 8.01
N TRP A 347 -4.07 18.20 7.22
CA TRP A 347 -4.71 16.98 7.70
C TRP A 347 -3.68 15.96 8.16
N LYS A 348 -3.65 15.65 9.46
CA LYS A 348 -2.76 14.60 10.00
C LYS A 348 -3.34 13.23 9.69
N THR A 349 -4.64 13.08 9.86
CA THR A 349 -5.42 11.87 9.59
C THR A 349 -6.37 12.10 8.41
N MET A 350 -6.63 11.06 7.64
CA MET A 350 -7.62 11.06 6.57
C MET A 350 -8.26 9.69 6.46
N VAL A 351 -9.58 9.64 6.27
CA VAL A 351 -10.35 8.40 6.10
C VAL A 351 -10.78 8.24 4.65
N GLY A 352 -10.57 7.05 4.09
CA GLY A 352 -11.05 6.71 2.76
C GLY A 352 -12.44 6.08 2.80
N PHE A 353 -13.31 6.45 1.85
CA PHE A 353 -14.59 5.79 1.61
C PHE A 353 -14.68 5.33 0.15
N GLN A 354 -14.69 4.02 -0.07
CA GLN A 354 -14.98 3.41 -1.38
C GLN A 354 -16.48 3.45 -1.64
N THR A 355 -16.88 3.83 -2.85
CA THR A 355 -18.24 3.58 -3.29
C THR A 355 -18.31 3.35 -4.80
N ARG A 356 -19.31 2.59 -5.23
CA ARG A 356 -19.78 2.60 -6.62
C ARG A 356 -21.23 3.05 -6.74
N ASN A 357 -21.92 3.28 -5.62
CA ASN A 357 -23.32 3.67 -5.56
C ASN A 357 -23.44 5.12 -5.06
N PRO A 358 -24.54 5.82 -5.39
CA PRO A 358 -24.89 7.07 -4.71
C PRO A 358 -24.82 6.91 -3.18
N VAL A 359 -24.30 7.94 -2.51
CA VAL A 359 -24.19 7.95 -1.05
C VAL A 359 -25.57 8.27 -0.46
N HIS A 360 -26.21 7.28 0.16
CA HIS A 360 -27.46 7.42 0.89
C HIS A 360 -27.20 7.70 2.38
N ARG A 361 -28.25 7.90 3.19
CA ARG A 361 -28.16 8.34 4.60
C ARG A 361 -27.32 7.43 5.49
N ALA A 362 -27.37 6.12 5.26
CA ALA A 362 -26.46 5.17 5.93
C ALA A 362 -24.98 5.42 5.61
N HIS A 363 -24.60 5.52 4.34
CA HIS A 363 -23.22 5.85 3.96
C HIS A 363 -22.79 7.25 4.48
N GLU A 364 -23.68 8.24 4.42
CA GLU A 364 -23.45 9.57 5.00
C GLU A 364 -23.16 9.48 6.51
N TYR A 365 -23.93 8.69 7.25
CA TYR A 365 -23.74 8.48 8.69
C TYR A 365 -22.37 7.87 9.01
N LEU A 366 -21.95 6.83 8.27
CA LEU A 366 -20.61 6.22 8.44
C LEU A 366 -19.50 7.25 8.26
N GLN A 367 -19.59 8.04 7.19
CA GLN A 367 -18.61 9.09 6.88
C GLN A 367 -18.57 10.17 7.97
N LYS A 368 -19.74 10.60 8.47
CA LYS A 368 -19.83 11.61 9.54
C LYS A 368 -19.30 11.12 10.87
N VAL A 369 -19.62 9.89 11.27
CA VAL A 369 -19.06 9.29 12.50
C VAL A 369 -17.53 9.22 12.43
N ALA A 370 -16.96 8.87 11.27
CA ALA A 370 -15.51 8.87 11.11
C ALA A 370 -14.88 10.27 11.21
N LEU A 371 -15.55 11.30 10.67
CA LEU A 371 -15.05 12.69 10.69
C LEU A 371 -15.02 13.33 12.09
N GLU A 372 -15.71 12.77 13.08
CA GLU A 372 -15.65 13.23 14.48
C GLU A 372 -14.24 13.03 15.09
N THR A 373 -13.49 12.03 14.62
CA THR A 373 -12.14 11.73 15.14
C THR A 373 -11.03 11.92 14.10
N ILE A 374 -11.38 12.18 12.84
CA ILE A 374 -10.44 12.20 11.70
C ILE A 374 -10.50 13.53 10.96
N ASP A 375 -9.34 14.05 10.55
CA ASP A 375 -9.21 15.43 10.03
C ASP A 375 -9.86 15.64 8.66
N GLY A 376 -9.92 14.60 7.82
CA GLY A 376 -10.50 14.71 6.49
C GLY A 376 -11.02 13.39 5.94
N LEU A 377 -11.93 13.50 4.97
CA LEU A 377 -12.55 12.39 4.26
C LEU A 377 -12.15 12.44 2.79
N LEU A 378 -11.63 11.33 2.28
CA LEU A 378 -11.49 11.06 0.85
C LEU A 378 -12.70 10.22 0.39
N LEU A 379 -13.69 10.86 -0.22
CA LEU A 379 -14.77 10.18 -0.94
C LEU A 379 -14.21 9.74 -2.28
N HIS A 380 -14.06 8.43 -2.47
CA HIS A 380 -13.24 7.87 -3.54
C HIS A 380 -14.05 6.90 -4.42
N PRO A 381 -15.03 7.40 -5.21
CA PRO A 381 -15.89 6.57 -6.04
C PRO A 381 -15.16 5.89 -7.20
N LEU A 382 -15.56 4.66 -7.51
CA LEU A 382 -15.14 3.96 -8.72
C LEU A 382 -15.94 4.46 -9.92
N VAL A 383 -15.23 4.98 -10.93
CA VAL A 383 -15.83 5.58 -12.14
C VAL A 383 -15.50 4.81 -13.41
N GLY A 384 -14.70 3.74 -13.31
CA GLY A 384 -14.41 2.80 -14.40
C GLY A 384 -15.59 1.90 -14.78
N GLU A 385 -15.31 0.87 -15.59
CA GLU A 385 -16.30 -0.11 -16.07
C GLU A 385 -17.05 -0.76 -14.89
N THR A 386 -18.35 -0.51 -14.80
CA THR A 386 -19.25 -1.10 -13.80
C THR A 386 -20.21 -2.10 -14.46
N LYS A 387 -20.96 -2.86 -13.66
CA LYS A 387 -22.00 -3.74 -14.21
C LYS A 387 -23.09 -2.93 -14.88
N SER A 388 -23.79 -3.56 -15.83
CA SER A 388 -24.80 -2.91 -16.67
C SER A 388 -26.02 -2.38 -15.90
N ASP A 389 -26.24 -2.83 -14.67
CA ASP A 389 -27.35 -2.39 -13.81
C ASP A 389 -26.95 -1.29 -12.81
N ASP A 390 -25.70 -0.82 -12.83
CA ASP A 390 -25.23 0.28 -11.99
C ASP A 390 -25.66 1.65 -12.57
N ILE A 391 -25.99 2.58 -11.68
CA ILE A 391 -26.36 3.96 -12.04
C ILE A 391 -25.20 4.63 -12.82
N PRO A 392 -25.47 5.33 -13.93
CA PRO A 392 -24.43 5.97 -14.75
C PRO A 392 -23.47 6.85 -13.94
N ALA A 393 -22.19 6.83 -14.30
CA ALA A 393 -21.14 7.57 -13.62
C ALA A 393 -21.45 9.07 -13.43
N ALA A 394 -21.99 9.73 -14.47
CA ALA A 394 -22.38 11.15 -14.39
C ALA A 394 -23.44 11.43 -13.33
N VAL A 395 -24.46 10.58 -13.24
CA VAL A 395 -25.52 10.72 -12.24
C VAL A 395 -24.95 10.52 -10.83
N ARG A 396 -24.09 9.52 -10.65
CA ARG A 396 -23.41 9.27 -9.37
C ARG A 396 -22.53 10.44 -8.94
N MET A 397 -21.74 11.01 -9.86
CA MET A 397 -20.90 12.17 -9.58
C MET A 397 -21.73 13.38 -9.16
N SER A 398 -22.82 13.69 -9.87
CA SER A 398 -23.74 14.77 -9.47
C SER A 398 -24.37 14.52 -8.09
N CYS A 399 -24.69 13.27 -7.75
CA CYS A 399 -25.16 12.92 -6.41
C CYS A 399 -24.11 13.22 -5.32
N TYR A 400 -22.84 12.90 -5.58
CA TYR A 400 -21.76 13.16 -4.62
C TYR A 400 -21.52 14.66 -4.43
N GLU A 401 -21.49 15.42 -5.52
CA GLU A 401 -21.32 16.89 -5.48
C GLU A 401 -22.45 17.55 -4.68
N GLU A 402 -23.70 17.17 -4.96
CA GLU A 402 -24.87 17.70 -4.26
C GLU A 402 -24.81 17.39 -2.76
N LEU A 403 -24.48 16.14 -2.41
CA LEU A 403 -24.35 15.73 -1.02
C LEU A 403 -23.23 16.48 -0.30
N LEU A 404 -22.03 16.53 -0.88
CA LEU A 404 -20.88 17.18 -0.25
C LEU A 404 -21.12 18.68 -0.06
N ARG A 405 -21.70 19.36 -1.07
CA ARG A 405 -22.03 20.79 -1.01
C ARG A 405 -23.05 21.12 0.06
N GLY A 406 -24.11 20.31 0.20
CA GLY A 406 -25.21 20.59 1.12
C GLY A 406 -24.98 20.13 2.54
N TYR A 407 -24.14 19.10 2.76
CA TYR A 407 -24.18 18.32 4.00
C TYR A 407 -22.82 18.03 4.64
N PHE A 408 -21.70 18.50 4.06
CA PHE A 408 -20.35 18.35 4.61
C PHE A 408 -19.60 19.69 4.66
N PRO A 409 -18.70 19.90 5.63
CA PRO A 409 -17.79 21.04 5.60
C PRO A 409 -16.77 20.88 4.45
N PRO A 410 -16.68 21.83 3.50
CA PRO A 410 -15.86 21.68 2.29
C PRO A 410 -14.37 21.51 2.60
N GLU A 411 -13.88 22.08 3.70
CA GLU A 411 -12.49 21.98 4.17
C GLU A 411 -12.16 20.62 4.81
N ARG A 412 -13.16 19.75 5.01
CA ARG A 412 -13.02 18.40 5.61
C ARG A 412 -13.21 17.28 4.60
N VAL A 413 -13.55 17.58 3.34
CA VAL A 413 -13.85 16.56 2.32
C VAL A 413 -13.07 16.76 1.04
N LEU A 414 -12.67 15.65 0.41
CA LEU A 414 -12.05 15.61 -0.90
C LEU A 414 -12.75 14.53 -1.74
N LEU A 415 -13.28 14.93 -2.89
CA LEU A 415 -13.81 14.01 -3.90
C LEU A 415 -12.71 13.74 -4.93
N ALA A 416 -12.43 12.47 -5.21
CA ALA A 416 -11.51 12.05 -6.26
C ALA A 416 -12.02 10.75 -6.89
N THR A 417 -11.76 10.51 -8.18
CA THR A 417 -12.11 9.25 -8.83
C THR A 417 -11.09 8.17 -8.50
N ASN A 418 -11.57 6.95 -8.23
CA ASN A 418 -10.74 5.77 -8.10
C ASN A 418 -10.61 5.12 -9.49
N PRO A 419 -9.40 5.08 -10.08
CA PRO A 419 -9.22 4.53 -11.42
C PRO A 419 -9.17 3.00 -11.44
N ALA A 420 -9.21 2.33 -10.29
CA ALA A 420 -9.33 0.86 -10.24
C ALA A 420 -10.65 0.38 -10.85
N TRP A 421 -10.69 -0.90 -11.25
CA TRP A 421 -11.90 -1.58 -11.71
C TRP A 421 -12.39 -2.61 -10.67
N MET A 422 -13.69 -2.86 -10.66
CA MET A 422 -14.35 -3.69 -9.64
C MET A 422 -14.23 -5.18 -9.97
N ARG A 423 -13.58 -5.95 -9.10
CA ARG A 423 -13.42 -7.41 -9.24
C ARG A 423 -14.55 -8.21 -8.60
N TYR A 424 -15.27 -7.58 -7.67
CA TYR A 424 -16.30 -8.20 -6.82
C TYR A 424 -15.75 -9.34 -5.96
N ALA A 425 -14.49 -9.26 -5.51
CA ALA A 425 -13.81 -10.32 -4.76
C ALA A 425 -14.02 -10.20 -3.23
N GLY A 426 -15.09 -9.53 -2.80
CA GLY A 426 -15.53 -9.46 -1.41
C GLY A 426 -14.38 -9.18 -0.42
N PRO A 427 -14.09 -10.09 0.52
CA PRO A 427 -13.03 -9.91 1.52
C PRO A 427 -11.66 -9.58 0.93
N LYS A 428 -11.22 -10.30 -0.11
CA LYS A 428 -9.90 -10.07 -0.75
C LYS A 428 -9.85 -8.67 -1.36
N GLU A 429 -10.93 -8.20 -1.96
CA GLU A 429 -11.02 -6.85 -2.51
C GLU A 429 -11.17 -5.76 -1.45
N ALA A 430 -11.70 -6.07 -0.26
CA ALA A 430 -11.70 -5.13 0.87
C ALA A 430 -10.27 -4.77 1.31
N VAL A 431 -9.38 -5.78 1.39
CA VAL A 431 -7.95 -5.55 1.68
C VAL A 431 -7.27 -4.77 0.56
N PHE A 432 -7.51 -5.15 -0.70
CA PHE A 432 -7.02 -4.41 -1.87
C PHE A 432 -7.46 -2.93 -1.83
N HIS A 433 -8.73 -2.67 -1.54
CA HIS A 433 -9.27 -1.33 -1.39
C HIS A 433 -8.62 -0.54 -0.24
N ALA A 434 -8.27 -1.19 0.86
CA ALA A 434 -7.54 -0.56 1.96
C ALA A 434 -6.10 -0.18 1.55
N ILE A 435 -5.40 -1.08 0.85
CA ILE A 435 -4.04 -0.85 0.30
C ILE A 435 -4.03 0.35 -0.64
N VAL A 436 -4.99 0.43 -1.57
CA VAL A 436 -5.13 1.59 -2.46
C VAL A 436 -5.30 2.88 -1.65
N ARG A 437 -6.14 2.88 -0.61
CA ARG A 437 -6.40 4.08 0.21
C ARG A 437 -5.21 4.52 1.02
N ARG A 438 -4.47 3.57 1.57
CA ARG A 438 -3.18 3.83 2.21
C ARG A 438 -2.26 4.54 1.24
N ASN A 439 -2.16 4.07 -0.01
CA ASN A 439 -1.28 4.65 -1.02
C ASN A 439 -1.70 6.07 -1.40
N TYR A 440 -3.00 6.37 -1.38
CA TYR A 440 -3.55 7.73 -1.50
C TYR A 440 -3.40 8.60 -0.23
N GLY A 441 -2.79 8.08 0.84
CA GLY A 441 -2.49 8.84 2.06
C GLY A 441 -3.56 8.77 3.15
N CYS A 442 -4.55 7.89 3.02
CA CYS A 442 -5.51 7.62 4.09
C CYS A 442 -4.81 6.90 5.25
N SER A 443 -5.04 7.39 6.46
CA SER A 443 -4.68 6.72 7.71
C SER A 443 -5.73 5.70 8.15
N HIS A 444 -6.98 5.88 7.70
CA HIS A 444 -8.11 5.05 8.07
C HIS A 444 -8.91 4.65 6.82
N PHE A 445 -9.59 3.51 6.86
CA PHE A 445 -10.49 3.07 5.80
C PHE A 445 -11.80 2.55 6.37
N ILE A 446 -12.92 3.06 5.84
CA ILE A 446 -14.25 2.59 6.23
C ILE A 446 -14.56 1.30 5.50
N VAL A 447 -14.90 0.27 6.27
CA VAL A 447 -15.41 -1.00 5.76
C VAL A 447 -16.77 -1.23 6.39
N GLY A 448 -17.78 -1.38 5.53
CA GLY A 448 -19.14 -1.70 5.94
C GLY A 448 -19.47 -3.18 5.72
N ARG A 449 -20.74 -3.48 5.94
CA ARG A 449 -21.37 -4.77 5.60
C ARG A 449 -21.17 -5.12 4.11
N ASP A 450 -20.86 -6.39 3.82
CA ASP A 450 -20.79 -6.96 2.46
C ASP A 450 -19.89 -6.14 1.50
N HIS A 451 -18.79 -5.61 2.04
CA HIS A 451 -17.89 -4.76 1.29
C HIS A 451 -17.31 -5.51 0.09
N ALA A 452 -17.41 -4.89 -1.09
CA ALA A 452 -16.99 -5.47 -2.36
C ALA A 452 -17.68 -6.78 -2.77
N GLY A 453 -18.79 -7.14 -2.12
CA GLY A 453 -19.54 -8.35 -2.43
C GLY A 453 -20.37 -8.26 -3.73
N VAL A 454 -20.82 -9.44 -4.16
CA VAL A 454 -21.81 -9.64 -5.21
C VAL A 454 -22.71 -10.82 -4.84
N GLY A 455 -24.01 -10.68 -5.10
CA GLY A 455 -24.97 -11.76 -4.88
C GLY A 455 -24.92 -12.28 -3.45
N ASN A 456 -24.78 -13.60 -3.30
CA ASN A 456 -24.64 -14.28 -2.01
C ASN A 456 -23.33 -15.08 -1.91
N TYR A 457 -22.28 -14.69 -2.65
CA TYR A 457 -21.02 -15.44 -2.68
C TYR A 457 -20.20 -15.31 -1.38
N TYR A 458 -20.45 -14.25 -0.59
CA TYR A 458 -19.68 -13.96 0.61
C TYR A 458 -20.57 -13.86 1.84
N ASP A 459 -20.05 -14.31 2.98
CA ASP A 459 -20.68 -13.98 4.25
C ASP A 459 -20.69 -12.46 4.46
N THR A 460 -21.79 -11.98 5.03
CA THR A 460 -22.09 -10.57 5.25
C THR A 460 -20.97 -9.78 5.97
N TYR A 461 -20.21 -10.42 6.86
CA TYR A 461 -19.12 -9.79 7.60
C TYR A 461 -17.74 -10.42 7.32
N ALA A 462 -17.62 -11.23 6.26
CA ALA A 462 -16.32 -11.79 5.87
C ALA A 462 -15.28 -10.70 5.57
N ALA A 463 -15.71 -9.58 4.97
CA ALA A 463 -14.85 -8.43 4.73
C ALA A 463 -14.38 -7.71 6.00
N HIS A 464 -15.01 -7.94 7.16
CA HIS A 464 -14.48 -7.47 8.44
C HIS A 464 -13.43 -8.44 8.98
N ARG A 465 -13.74 -9.74 8.95
CA ARG A 465 -12.92 -10.78 9.59
C ARG A 465 -11.59 -11.02 8.87
N ILE A 466 -11.51 -10.81 7.55
CA ILE A 466 -10.23 -10.94 6.83
C ILE A 466 -9.14 -10.02 7.38
N PHE A 467 -9.52 -8.88 7.96
CA PHE A 467 -8.54 -7.96 8.56
C PHE A 467 -7.96 -8.49 9.89
N ASP A 468 -8.56 -9.52 10.50
CA ASP A 468 -8.03 -10.18 11.71
C ASP A 468 -6.84 -11.11 11.38
N GLU A 469 -6.60 -11.39 10.09
CA GLU A 469 -5.46 -12.20 9.61
C GLU A 469 -4.14 -11.42 9.55
N TYR A 470 -4.19 -10.10 9.77
CA TYR A 470 -3.03 -9.21 9.71
C TYR A 470 -2.65 -8.70 11.10
N ALA A 471 -1.35 -8.58 11.35
CA ALA A 471 -0.86 -7.99 12.60
C ALA A 471 -1.23 -6.49 12.68
N PRO A 472 -1.33 -5.91 13.89
CA PRO A 472 -1.46 -4.47 14.04
C PRO A 472 -0.39 -3.72 13.23
N ASP A 473 -0.78 -2.64 12.57
CA ASP A 473 0.04 -1.80 11.69
C ASP A 473 0.56 -2.46 10.38
N GLU A 474 0.38 -3.77 10.18
CA GLU A 474 0.93 -4.49 9.03
C GLU A 474 0.42 -3.96 7.68
N LEU A 475 -0.86 -3.59 7.62
CA LEU A 475 -1.44 -2.98 6.42
C LEU A 475 -1.00 -1.52 6.24
N GLY A 476 -0.50 -0.85 7.27
CA GLY A 476 -0.18 0.58 7.27
C GLY A 476 -1.40 1.50 7.19
N ILE A 477 -2.60 0.98 7.48
CA ILE A 477 -3.86 1.70 7.52
C ILE A 477 -4.80 1.07 8.56
N GLU A 478 -5.50 1.89 9.33
CA GLU A 478 -6.47 1.43 10.33
C GLU A 478 -7.84 1.20 9.69
N ILE A 479 -8.52 0.11 10.07
CA ILE A 479 -9.83 -0.25 9.50
C ILE A 479 -10.96 0.12 10.46
N LEU A 480 -11.85 1.01 10.00
CA LEU A 480 -13.07 1.37 10.72
C LEU A 480 -14.20 0.44 10.26
N ARG A 481 -14.52 -0.55 11.08
CA ARG A 481 -15.57 -1.55 10.81
C ARG A 481 -16.93 -1.02 11.28
N PHE A 482 -17.84 -0.80 10.34
CA PHE A 482 -19.20 -0.35 10.63
C PHE A 482 -20.21 -1.48 10.42
N GLU A 483 -21.04 -1.71 11.44
CA GLU A 483 -22.18 -2.64 11.34
C GLU A 483 -23.29 -2.07 10.45
N HIS A 484 -24.28 -2.91 10.17
CA HIS A 484 -25.47 -2.50 9.44
C HIS A 484 -26.13 -1.27 10.09
N THR A 485 -26.37 -0.24 9.30
CA THR A 485 -27.00 1.02 9.72
C THR A 485 -28.37 1.19 9.11
N PHE A 486 -29.27 1.80 9.86
CA PHE A 486 -30.67 1.97 9.52
C PHE A 486 -31.20 3.27 10.11
N TYR A 487 -32.27 3.81 9.53
CA TYR A 487 -32.99 4.92 10.16
C TYR A 487 -33.94 4.33 11.21
N CYS A 488 -33.84 4.78 12.47
CA CYS A 488 -34.78 4.38 13.52
C CYS A 488 -35.75 5.53 13.79
N GLU A 489 -37.05 5.23 13.67
CA GLU A 489 -38.12 6.21 13.89
C GLU A 489 -38.18 6.69 15.35
N GLU A 490 -37.94 5.77 16.30
CA GLU A 490 -37.93 6.10 17.73
C GLU A 490 -36.70 6.94 18.13
N CYS A 491 -35.54 6.68 17.51
CA CYS A 491 -34.36 7.52 17.72
C CYS A 491 -34.42 8.85 16.94
N GLY A 492 -35.31 8.95 15.94
CA GLY A 492 -35.41 10.10 15.04
C GLY A 492 -34.21 10.27 14.08
N GLY A 493 -33.43 9.22 13.82
CA GLY A 493 -32.18 9.35 13.07
C GLY A 493 -31.51 8.04 12.65
N MET A 494 -30.37 8.17 11.97
CA MET A 494 -29.52 7.03 11.62
C MET A 494 -28.88 6.43 12.87
N ALA A 495 -28.89 5.11 12.97
CA ALA A 495 -28.28 4.36 14.05
C ALA A 495 -27.74 3.01 13.54
N SER A 496 -27.13 2.25 14.44
CA SER A 496 -26.75 0.85 14.22
C SER A 496 -27.23 -0.03 15.38
N SER A 497 -27.05 -1.34 15.25
CA SER A 497 -27.23 -2.31 16.35
C SER A 497 -26.41 -2.00 17.61
N ARG A 498 -25.37 -1.15 17.51
CA ARG A 498 -24.56 -0.74 18.66
C ARG A 498 -25.11 0.46 19.41
N THR A 499 -25.94 1.28 18.76
CA THR A 499 -26.39 2.57 19.30
C THR A 499 -27.91 2.67 19.43
N CYS A 500 -28.67 1.76 18.83
CA CYS A 500 -30.12 1.69 18.92
C CYS A 500 -30.57 0.44 19.71
N PRO A 501 -31.36 0.59 20.80
CA PRO A 501 -31.93 -0.54 21.53
C PRO A 501 -33.30 -0.99 20.98
N HIS A 502 -33.88 -0.26 20.02
CA HIS A 502 -35.24 -0.48 19.54
C HIS A 502 -35.35 -1.71 18.62
N PRO A 503 -36.54 -2.34 18.53
CA PRO A 503 -36.74 -3.51 17.68
C PRO A 503 -36.70 -3.17 16.19
N ALA A 504 -36.44 -4.19 15.36
CA ALA A 504 -36.36 -4.05 13.90
C ALA A 504 -37.63 -3.46 13.24
N THR A 505 -38.80 -3.56 13.88
CA THR A 505 -40.07 -2.95 13.43
C THR A 505 -40.00 -1.42 13.36
N SER A 506 -39.14 -0.82 14.18
CA SER A 506 -38.92 0.63 14.27
C SER A 506 -37.78 1.09 13.36
N HIS A 507 -37.19 0.18 12.59
CA HIS A 507 -36.10 0.45 11.66
C HIS A 507 -36.63 0.57 10.23
N ARG A 508 -36.04 1.49 9.46
CA ARG A 508 -36.30 1.70 8.04
C ARG A 508 -35.01 1.49 7.26
N THR A 509 -35.11 0.64 6.24
CA THR A 509 -34.04 0.34 5.30
C THR A 509 -34.64 0.21 3.91
N LEU A 510 -33.91 0.63 2.88
CA LEU A 510 -34.32 0.46 1.49
C LEU A 510 -33.27 -0.38 0.75
N SER A 511 -33.70 -1.45 0.09
CA SER A 511 -32.82 -2.21 -0.80
C SER A 511 -32.65 -1.48 -2.13
N GLY A 512 -31.54 -1.73 -2.84
CA GLY A 512 -31.31 -1.14 -4.16
C GLY A 512 -32.41 -1.47 -5.19
N THR A 513 -33.03 -2.65 -5.08
CA THR A 513 -34.19 -3.05 -5.91
C THR A 513 -35.43 -2.19 -5.60
N ALA A 514 -35.68 -1.91 -4.32
CA ALA A 514 -36.78 -1.04 -3.90
C ALA A 514 -36.55 0.41 -4.34
N VAL A 515 -35.31 0.92 -4.28
CA VAL A 515 -34.93 2.24 -4.80
C VAL A 515 -35.25 2.35 -6.29
N ARG A 516 -34.78 1.38 -7.09
CA ARG A 516 -35.02 1.35 -8.54
C ARG A 516 -36.51 1.35 -8.85
N LYS A 517 -37.27 0.45 -8.22
CA LYS A 517 -38.72 0.40 -8.39
C LYS A 517 -39.41 1.74 -8.10
N LEU A 518 -39.01 2.45 -7.03
CA LEU A 518 -39.59 3.76 -6.73
C LEU A 518 -39.23 4.80 -7.80
N LEU A 519 -37.98 4.80 -8.29
CA LEU A 519 -37.53 5.71 -9.35
C LEU A 519 -38.26 5.43 -10.67
N ASP A 520 -38.42 4.16 -11.06
CA ASP A 520 -39.14 3.71 -12.26
C ASP A 520 -40.65 4.06 -12.16
N GLU A 521 -41.23 4.02 -10.95
CA GLU A 521 -42.62 4.44 -10.72
C GLU A 521 -42.78 5.97 -10.60
N GLY A 522 -41.71 6.75 -10.76
CA GLY A 522 -41.70 8.21 -10.59
C GLY A 522 -42.02 8.67 -9.16
N LYS A 523 -41.86 7.81 -8.16
CA LYS A 523 -42.13 8.09 -6.75
C LYS A 523 -40.94 8.72 -6.05
N GLU A 524 -41.23 9.53 -5.03
CA GLU A 524 -40.20 10.14 -4.19
C GLU A 524 -39.45 9.09 -3.35
N LEU A 525 -38.14 9.25 -3.23
CA LEU A 525 -37.34 8.45 -2.30
C LEU A 525 -37.48 9.03 -0.88
N PRO A 526 -37.70 8.21 0.15
CA PRO A 526 -37.90 8.70 1.51
C PRO A 526 -36.68 9.49 2.05
N PRO A 527 -36.89 10.60 2.77
CA PRO A 527 -35.81 11.41 3.36
C PRO A 527 -34.99 10.65 4.42
N GLU A 528 -35.57 9.61 5.00
CA GLU A 528 -34.90 8.66 5.90
C GLU A 528 -33.83 7.84 5.16
N PHE A 529 -34.00 7.64 3.86
CA PHE A 529 -33.08 6.87 3.01
C PHE A 529 -32.07 7.75 2.29
N THR A 530 -32.49 8.85 1.65
CA THR A 530 -31.58 9.73 0.89
C THR A 530 -31.93 11.19 1.07
N ARG A 531 -30.97 12.10 0.84
CA ARG A 531 -31.23 13.54 0.92
C ARG A 531 -32.15 13.98 -0.23
N PRO A 532 -33.12 14.89 -0.01
CA PRO A 532 -34.07 15.31 -1.05
C PRO A 532 -33.41 15.82 -2.34
N GLU A 533 -32.30 16.53 -2.22
CA GLU A 533 -31.55 17.06 -3.37
C GLU A 533 -30.86 15.94 -4.16
N VAL A 534 -30.36 14.92 -3.47
CA VAL A 534 -29.81 13.71 -4.10
C VAL A 534 -30.92 12.87 -4.74
N ALA A 535 -32.09 12.73 -4.07
CA ALA A 535 -33.26 12.06 -4.65
C ALA A 535 -33.69 12.71 -5.96
N LYS A 536 -33.70 14.05 -6.00
CA LYS A 536 -34.02 14.82 -7.20
C LYS A 536 -33.06 14.50 -8.35
N VAL A 537 -31.74 14.47 -8.11
CA VAL A 537 -30.76 14.10 -9.14
C VAL A 537 -31.05 12.70 -9.71
N LEU A 538 -31.36 11.73 -8.85
CA LEU A 538 -31.67 10.36 -9.25
C LEU A 538 -32.96 10.26 -10.09
N ARG A 539 -34.03 10.96 -9.67
CA ARG A 539 -35.31 10.98 -10.38
C ARG A 539 -35.21 11.68 -11.73
N ASP A 540 -34.52 12.82 -11.78
CA ASP A 540 -34.33 13.60 -13.01
C ASP A 540 -33.47 12.82 -14.03
N ALA A 541 -32.63 11.88 -13.57
CA ALA A 541 -31.91 10.95 -14.44
C ALA A 541 -32.79 9.81 -14.97
N ALA A 542 -33.56 9.16 -14.09
CA ALA A 542 -34.46 8.05 -14.46
C ALA A 542 -35.48 8.46 -15.54
N THR A 543 -36.08 9.64 -15.38
CA THR A 543 -37.05 10.20 -16.34
C THR A 543 -36.44 10.56 -17.71
N LYS A 544 -35.14 10.87 -17.77
CA LYS A 544 -34.43 11.12 -19.04
C LYS A 544 -34.14 9.84 -19.80
N GLU A 545 -33.80 8.75 -19.12
CA GLU A 545 -33.58 7.45 -19.75
C GLU A 545 -34.87 6.94 -20.41
N GLU A 546 -36.02 7.05 -19.75
CA GLU A 546 -37.33 6.71 -20.32
C GLU A 546 -37.71 7.54 -21.55
N ALA A 547 -37.31 8.82 -21.60
CA ALA A 547 -37.61 9.68 -22.75
C ALA A 547 -36.71 9.41 -23.98
N THR A 548 -35.61 8.67 -23.80
CA THR A 548 -34.65 8.31 -24.85
C THR A 548 -34.73 6.85 -25.32
N ALA A 549 -35.50 6.01 -24.61
CA ALA A 549 -35.84 4.64 -24.97
C ALA A 549 -37.13 4.60 -25.81
#